data_AF-A0A7W8FQI8-F1
#
_entry.id   AF-A0A7W8FQI8-F1
#
_cell.length_a   1.000
_cell.length_b   1.000
_cell.length_c   1.000
_cell.angle_alpha   90.00
_cell.angle_beta   90.00
_cell.angle_gamma   90.00
#
_symmetry.space_group_name_H-M   'P 1'
#
loop_
_entity.id
_entity.type
_entity.pdbx_description
1 polymer ?
#
loop_
_entity_poly.entity_id
_entity_poly.type
_entity_poly.pdbx_seq_one_letter_code
_entity_poly.pdbx_strand_id
1 'polypeptide(L)'
;MERQRLALPADDERNLVSTDQEKNLGVLTEHIRHLAERQQESVNKITGANRSIVDPARNVQDTHGMVCEATHLAVSAAEEARRAAGSALFKVSTELGEKLSAAAARYDHTDAAGADAINACET
;
A
#
# COMPACT_ATOMS: atom_id res chain seq x y z
N MET A 1 -35.54 -38.13 43.86
CA MET A 1 -35.18 -36.71 43.72
C MET A 1 -34.42 -36.58 42.41
N GLU A 2 -35.12 -36.11 41.39
CA GLU A 2 -34.60 -35.76 40.07
C GLU A 2 -34.14 -34.28 40.09
N ARG A 3 -33.31 -33.92 39.11
CA ARG A 3 -32.87 -32.58 38.65
C ARG A 3 -31.46 -32.19 39.11
N GLN A 4 -30.53 -31.79 38.25
CA GLN A 4 -30.51 -31.64 36.78
C GLN A 4 -29.02 -31.51 36.41
N ARG A 5 -28.51 -32.31 35.47
CA ARG A 5 -27.22 -32.02 34.81
C ARG A 5 -27.44 -30.83 33.87
N LEU A 6 -26.80 -29.70 34.16
CA LEU A 6 -26.71 -28.57 33.23
C LEU A 6 -25.61 -28.87 32.21
N ALA A 7 -26.00 -29.31 31.02
CA ALA A 7 -25.11 -29.44 29.89
C ALA A 7 -24.78 -28.03 29.36
N LEU A 8 -23.50 -27.68 29.34
CA LEU A 8 -23.00 -26.53 28.58
C LEU A 8 -23.07 -26.89 27.09
N PRO A 9 -23.67 -26.05 26.23
CA PRO A 9 -23.76 -26.33 24.80
C PRO A 9 -22.37 -26.21 24.16
N ALA A 10 -21.90 -27.28 23.52
CA ALA A 10 -20.62 -27.37 22.82
C ALA A 10 -20.63 -26.66 21.44
N ASP A 11 -21.49 -25.66 21.29
CA ASP A 11 -21.83 -25.01 20.02
C ASP A 11 -21.32 -23.56 19.95
N ASP A 12 -20.81 -23.01 21.06
CA ASP A 12 -20.39 -21.60 21.17
C ASP A 12 -18.94 -21.36 20.68
N GLU A 13 -18.02 -22.30 20.92
CA GLU A 13 -16.60 -22.16 20.53
C GLU A 13 -16.39 -22.19 19.01
N ARG A 14 -17.20 -22.94 18.26
CA ARG A 14 -17.12 -22.98 16.78
C ARG A 14 -17.60 -21.67 16.14
N ASN A 15 -18.59 -21.01 16.76
CA ASN A 15 -19.12 -19.73 16.29
C ASN A 15 -18.12 -18.59 16.57
N LEU A 16 -17.49 -18.59 17.75
CA LEU A 16 -16.50 -17.57 18.13
C LEU A 16 -15.28 -17.55 17.18
N VAL A 17 -14.74 -18.72 16.86
CA VAL A 17 -13.57 -18.88 15.97
C VAL A 17 -13.88 -18.48 14.52
N SER A 18 -15.08 -18.76 14.00
CA SER A 18 -15.50 -18.30 12.66
C SER A 18 -15.53 -16.78 12.58
N THR A 19 -16.13 -16.13 13.59
CA THR A 19 -16.23 -14.66 13.58
C THR A 19 -14.87 -13.97 13.74
N ASP A 20 -13.92 -14.57 14.46
CA ASP A 20 -12.59 -14.00 14.63
C ASP A 20 -11.74 -14.17 13.37
N GLN A 21 -11.88 -15.29 12.65
CA GLN A 21 -11.20 -15.51 11.37
C GLN A 21 -11.78 -14.62 10.25
N GLU A 22 -13.10 -14.48 10.16
CA GLU A 22 -13.77 -13.56 9.23
C GLU A 22 -13.38 -12.09 9.48
N LYS A 23 -13.34 -11.68 10.75
CA LYS A 23 -12.86 -10.34 11.13
C LYS A 23 -11.39 -10.16 10.76
N ASN A 24 -10.54 -11.17 10.97
CA ASN A 24 -9.11 -11.09 10.66
C ASN A 24 -8.87 -11.00 9.15
N LEU A 25 -9.64 -11.70 8.33
CA LEU A 25 -9.61 -11.59 6.86
C LEU A 25 -10.07 -10.22 6.37
N GLY A 26 -11.17 -9.70 6.89
CA GLY A 26 -11.62 -8.34 6.58
C GLY A 26 -10.59 -7.28 6.98
N VAL A 27 -9.99 -7.41 8.16
CA VAL A 27 -8.89 -6.56 8.64
C VAL A 27 -7.66 -6.68 7.75
N LEU A 28 -7.33 -7.89 7.27
CA LEU A 28 -6.18 -8.12 6.39
C LEU A 28 -6.38 -7.48 5.01
N THR A 29 -7.54 -7.68 4.39
CA THR A 29 -7.85 -7.12 3.07
C THR A 29 -7.93 -5.59 3.14
N GLU A 30 -8.54 -5.04 4.18
CA GLU A 30 -8.55 -3.60 4.43
C GLU A 30 -7.14 -3.03 4.65
N HIS A 31 -6.29 -3.75 5.39
CA HIS A 31 -4.90 -3.36 5.56
C HIS A 31 -4.14 -3.31 4.23
N ILE A 32 -4.37 -4.27 3.34
CA ILE A 32 -3.74 -4.29 2.00
C ILE A 32 -4.22 -3.09 1.17
N ARG A 33 -5.51 -2.73 1.21
CA ARG A 33 -6.01 -1.52 0.55
C ARG A 33 -5.36 -0.26 1.11
N HIS A 34 -5.26 -0.16 2.43
CA HIS A 34 -4.57 0.95 3.08
C HIS A 34 -3.11 1.08 2.61
N LEU A 35 -2.40 -0.04 2.46
CA LEU A 35 -1.04 -0.02 1.91
C LEU A 35 -1.01 0.47 0.45
N ALA A 36 -2.00 0.09 -0.38
CA ALA A 36 -2.11 0.56 -1.76
C ALA A 36 -2.31 2.09 -1.82
N GLU A 37 -3.18 2.63 -0.96
CA GLU A 37 -3.41 4.08 -0.83
C GLU A 37 -2.13 4.82 -0.44
N ARG A 38 -1.35 4.28 0.50
CA ARG A 38 -0.05 4.86 0.90
C ARG A 38 0.96 4.88 -0.24
N GLN A 39 0.94 3.89 -1.14
CA GLN A 39 1.78 3.93 -2.33
C GLN A 39 1.33 5.03 -3.30
N GLN A 40 0.02 5.21 -3.47
CA GLN A 40 -0.52 6.31 -4.28
C GLN A 40 -0.17 7.70 -3.70
N GLU A 41 -0.23 7.85 -2.37
CA GLU A 41 0.22 9.07 -1.69
C GLU A 41 1.71 9.33 -1.93
N SER A 42 2.52 8.27 -1.88
CA SER A 42 3.96 8.35 -2.17
C SER A 42 4.22 8.80 -3.61
N VAL A 43 3.52 8.22 -4.59
CA VAL A 43 3.55 8.62 -6.00
C VAL A 43 3.24 10.12 -6.16
N ASN A 44 2.21 10.62 -5.49
CA ASN A 44 1.83 12.03 -5.54
C ASN A 44 2.92 12.93 -4.97
N LYS A 45 3.51 12.57 -3.82
CA LYS A 45 4.62 13.31 -3.20
C LYS A 45 5.87 13.33 -4.06
N ILE A 46 6.25 12.18 -4.64
CA ILE A 46 7.41 12.06 -5.55
C ILE A 46 7.20 12.94 -6.79
N THR A 47 6.01 12.89 -7.37
CA THR A 47 5.66 13.72 -8.54
C THR A 47 5.74 15.20 -8.21
N GLY A 48 5.23 15.61 -7.05
CA GLY A 48 5.33 17.00 -6.56
C GLY A 48 6.79 17.42 -6.35
N ALA A 49 7.60 16.59 -5.70
CA ALA A 49 9.01 16.87 -5.43
C ALA A 49 9.86 16.97 -6.71
N ASN A 50 9.58 16.15 -7.72
CA ASN A 50 10.26 16.24 -9.01
C ASN A 50 9.88 17.52 -9.77
N ARG A 51 8.64 18.00 -9.62
CA ARG A 51 8.15 19.23 -10.27
C ARG A 51 8.57 20.52 -9.57
N SER A 52 8.86 20.48 -8.26
CA SER A 52 9.15 21.70 -7.48
C SER A 52 10.58 22.22 -7.67
N ILE A 53 11.49 21.41 -8.21
CA ILE A 53 12.86 21.82 -8.53
C ILE A 53 12.83 22.60 -9.85
N VAL A 54 13.18 23.89 -9.82
CA VAL A 54 13.29 24.75 -11.01
C VAL A 54 14.74 25.19 -11.19
N ASP A 55 15.45 24.43 -12.02
CA ASP A 55 16.82 24.64 -12.52
C ASP A 55 17.85 25.30 -11.57
N PRO A 56 18.08 24.76 -10.36
CA PRO A 56 19.15 25.22 -9.47
C PRO A 56 20.52 25.42 -10.15
N ALA A 57 20.94 24.51 -11.02
CA ALA A 57 22.21 24.60 -11.73
C ALA A 57 22.26 25.82 -12.65
N ARG A 58 21.15 26.11 -13.35
CA ARG A 58 21.02 27.29 -14.20
C ARG A 58 21.09 28.56 -13.37
N ASN A 59 20.46 28.59 -12.20
CA ASN A 59 20.53 29.73 -11.28
C ASN A 59 21.96 30.01 -10.82
N VAL A 60 22.76 28.98 -10.54
CA VAL A 60 24.20 29.14 -10.20
C VAL A 60 24.95 29.77 -11.37
N GLN A 61 24.72 29.27 -12.59
CA GLN A 61 25.35 29.81 -13.79
C GLN A 61 24.95 31.27 -14.04
N ASP A 62 23.66 31.59 -13.93
CA ASP A 62 23.12 32.93 -14.19
C ASP A 62 23.63 33.97 -13.18
N THR A 63 23.91 33.56 -11.94
CA THR A 63 24.28 34.49 -10.85
C THR A 63 25.79 34.61 -10.60
N HIS A 64 26.55 33.53 -10.78
CA HIS A 64 27.99 33.50 -10.47
C HIS A 64 28.87 33.22 -11.69
N GLY A 65 28.26 32.81 -12.81
CA GLY A 65 28.93 32.59 -14.08
C GLY A 65 30.07 31.57 -14.00
N MET A 66 31.07 31.78 -14.84
CA MET A 66 32.19 30.85 -15.04
C MET A 66 33.02 30.61 -13.77
N VAL A 67 33.03 31.54 -12.80
CA VAL A 67 33.75 31.36 -11.53
C VAL A 67 33.19 30.17 -10.74
N CYS A 68 31.90 29.85 -10.92
CA CYS A 68 31.23 28.73 -10.26
C CYS A 68 30.92 27.57 -11.22
N GLU A 69 31.65 27.42 -12.32
CA GLU A 69 31.42 26.34 -13.30
C GLU A 69 31.43 24.94 -12.64
N ALA A 70 32.39 24.67 -11.76
CA ALA A 70 32.45 23.41 -11.03
C ALA A 70 31.20 23.16 -10.18
N THR A 71 30.64 24.21 -9.56
CA THR A 71 29.38 24.15 -8.81
C THR A 71 28.20 23.92 -9.74
N HIS A 72 28.14 24.61 -10.89
CA HIS A 72 27.11 24.40 -11.91
C HIS A 72 27.07 22.94 -12.36
N LEU A 73 28.22 22.35 -12.69
CA LEU A 73 28.33 20.95 -13.10
C LEU A 73 27.91 19.97 -11.98
N ALA A 74 28.35 20.22 -10.75
CA ALA A 74 27.99 19.39 -9.60
C ALA A 74 26.48 19.41 -9.33
N VAL A 75 25.85 20.58 -9.37
CA VAL A 75 24.40 20.74 -9.18
C VAL A 75 23.64 20.11 -10.35
N SER A 76 24.10 20.27 -11.59
CA SER A 76 23.50 19.64 -12.78
C SER A 76 23.47 18.11 -12.64
N ALA A 77 24.59 17.50 -12.23
CA ALA A 77 24.67 16.06 -12.00
C ALA A 77 23.75 15.61 -10.86
N ALA A 78 23.66 16.39 -9.78
CA ALA A 78 22.76 16.10 -8.67
C ALA A 78 21.28 16.18 -9.07
N GLU A 79 20.91 17.15 -9.92
CA GLU A 79 19.55 17.25 -10.47
C GLU A 79 19.20 16.06 -11.35
N GLU A 80 20.11 15.64 -12.24
CA GLU A 80 19.90 14.47 -13.10
C GLU A 80 19.71 13.21 -12.27
N ALA A 81 20.60 12.96 -11.30
CA ALA A 81 20.49 11.83 -10.39
C ALA A 81 19.17 11.86 -9.58
N ARG A 82 18.74 13.04 -9.12
CA ARG A 82 17.45 13.21 -8.43
C ARG A 82 16.27 12.89 -9.35
N ARG A 83 16.26 13.39 -10.59
CA ARG A 83 15.18 13.11 -11.58
C ARG A 83 15.11 11.60 -11.87
N ALA A 84 16.25 10.96 -12.06
CA ALA A 84 16.34 9.51 -12.29
C ALA A 84 15.80 8.72 -11.08
N ALA A 85 16.24 9.05 -9.87
CA ALA A 85 15.76 8.42 -8.64
C ALA A 85 14.26 8.62 -8.44
N GLY A 86 13.76 9.85 -8.66
CA GLY A 86 12.34 10.16 -8.56
C GLY A 86 11.50 9.39 -9.60
N SER A 87 11.98 9.25 -10.83
CA SER A 87 11.32 8.44 -11.86
C SER A 87 11.28 6.95 -11.49
N ALA A 88 12.39 6.42 -10.96
CA ALA A 88 12.44 5.05 -10.46
C ALA A 88 11.44 4.83 -9.33
N LEU A 89 11.45 5.68 -8.29
CA LEU A 89 10.54 5.58 -7.16
C LEU A 89 9.07 5.69 -7.58
N PHE A 90 8.75 6.60 -8.51
CA PHE A 90 7.41 6.69 -9.11
C PHE A 90 6.98 5.34 -9.67
N LYS A 91 7.82 4.73 -10.53
CA LYS A 91 7.51 3.44 -11.16
C LYS A 91 7.28 2.34 -10.13
N VAL A 92 8.20 2.18 -9.17
CA VAL A 92 8.10 1.08 -8.20
C VAL A 92 6.90 1.27 -7.27
N SER A 93 6.61 2.51 -6.82
CA SER A 93 5.44 2.77 -5.97
C SER A 93 4.12 2.57 -6.73
N THR A 94 4.03 2.99 -7.99
CA THR A 94 2.84 2.71 -8.83
C THR A 94 2.62 1.21 -8.98
N GLU A 95 3.65 0.47 -9.39
CA GLU A 95 3.56 -0.98 -9.58
C GLU A 95 3.20 -1.72 -8.29
N LEU A 96 3.74 -1.29 -7.15
CA LEU A 96 3.41 -1.88 -5.85
C LEU A 96 1.96 -1.57 -5.45
N GLY A 97 1.49 -0.34 -5.67
CA GLY A 97 0.09 0.03 -5.41
C GLY A 97 -0.89 -0.82 -6.23
N GLU A 98 -0.61 -1.02 -7.52
CA GLU A 98 -1.42 -1.87 -8.40
C GLU A 98 -1.46 -3.33 -7.92
N LYS A 99 -0.30 -3.88 -7.51
CA LYS A 99 -0.21 -5.25 -6.98
C LYS A 99 -0.98 -5.42 -5.68
N LEU A 100 -0.92 -4.43 -4.79
CA LEU A 100 -1.68 -4.45 -3.53
C LEU A 100 -3.19 -4.40 -3.79
N SER A 101 -3.65 -3.51 -4.67
CA SER A 101 -5.06 -3.46 -5.08
C SER A 101 -5.54 -4.77 -5.70
N ALA A 102 -4.72 -5.38 -6.57
CA ALA A 102 -5.03 -6.67 -7.16
C ALA A 102 -5.04 -7.81 -6.11
N ALA A 103 -4.15 -7.76 -5.12
CA ALA A 103 -4.14 -8.73 -4.02
C ALA A 103 -5.39 -8.61 -3.15
N ALA A 104 -5.80 -7.39 -2.79
CA ALA A 104 -7.02 -7.15 -2.02
C ALA A 104 -8.26 -7.71 -2.75
N ALA A 105 -8.40 -7.43 -4.04
CA ALA A 105 -9.53 -7.95 -4.85
C ALA A 105 -9.55 -9.48 -4.92
N ARG A 106 -8.38 -10.14 -4.97
CA ARG A 106 -8.28 -11.61 -4.93
C ARG A 106 -8.68 -12.18 -3.58
N TYR A 107 -8.33 -11.51 -2.48
CA TYR A 107 -8.79 -11.91 -1.16
C TYR A 107 -10.31 -11.77 -1.03
N ASP A 108 -10.90 -10.63 -1.40
CA ASP A 108 -12.36 -10.45 -1.40
C ASP A 108 -13.07 -11.56 -2.17
N HIS A 109 -12.57 -11.88 -3.37
CA HIS A 109 -13.15 -12.93 -4.20
C HIS A 109 -13.04 -14.32 -3.56
N THR A 110 -11.88 -14.63 -2.96
CA THR A 110 -11.65 -15.92 -2.29
C THR A 110 -12.54 -16.05 -1.06
N ASP A 111 -12.68 -14.98 -0.28
CA ASP A 111 -13.50 -14.95 0.92
C ASP A 111 -14.99 -15.13 0.57
N ALA A 112 -15.47 -14.43 -0.47
CA ALA A 112 -16.84 -14.59 -0.97
C ALA A 112 -17.12 -16.03 -1.46
N ALA A 113 -16.21 -16.61 -2.24
CA ALA A 113 -16.35 -17.97 -2.72
C ALA A 113 -16.32 -19.01 -1.58
N GLY A 114 -15.52 -18.76 -0.54
CA GLY A 114 -15.48 -19.58 0.67
C GLY A 114 -16.80 -19.53 1.43
N ALA A 115 -17.35 -18.33 1.63
CA ALA A 115 -18.64 -18.13 2.29
C ALA A 115 -19.78 -18.84 1.54
N ASP A 116 -19.83 -18.72 0.21
CA ASP A 116 -20.82 -19.40 -0.62
C ASP A 116 -20.74 -20.93 -0.50
N ALA A 117 -19.52 -21.49 -0.46
CA ALA A 117 -19.32 -22.92 -0.30
C ALA A 117 -19.76 -23.43 1.07
N ILE A 118 -19.52 -22.66 2.15
CA ILE A 118 -19.98 -22.99 3.50
C ILE A 118 -21.51 -22.98 3.54
N ASN A 119 -22.13 -21.91 3.05
CA ASN A 119 -23.59 -21.76 3.01
C ASN A 119 -24.26 -22.91 2.23
N ALA A 120 -23.63 -23.40 1.17
CA ALA A 120 -24.13 -24.54 0.38
C ALA A 120 -24.05 -25.90 1.10
N CYS A 121 -23.24 -26.04 2.16
CA CYS A 121 -23.15 -27.25 2.97
C CYS A 121 -24.14 -27.26 4.15
N GLU A 122 -24.77 -26.14 4.48
CA GLU A 122 -25.78 -26.03 5.55
C GLU A 122 -27.20 -26.38 5.07
N THR A 123 -27.38 -26.66 3.76
CA THR A 123 -28.65 -27.09 3.13
C THR A 123 -28.64 -28.57 2.77
#